data_AF-A0A7G9R9S6-F1
#
_entry.id   AF-A0A7G9R9S6-F1
#
_cell.length_a   1.000
_cell.length_b   1.000
_cell.length_c   1.000
_cell.angle_alpha   90.00
_cell.angle_beta   90.00
_cell.angle_gamma   90.00
#
_symmetry.space_group_name_H-M   'P 1'
#
loop_
_entity.id
_entity.type
_entity.pdbx_description
1 polymer ?
#
loop_
_entity_poly.entity_id
_entity_poly.type
_entity_poly.pdbx_seq_one_letter_code
_entity_poly.pdbx_strand_id
1 'polypeptide(L)'
;MPDWDLVNRSHVLKAMGEYDSLGDREFLRRYGFRRSVAYTVWHSGREYDSKAILGVAYMYATGTPAMSSEFSGGMDGAAKVLEDRGFDVVVDEQEVAAERPRKVAPARARTAVAAPAVKVCPTCHLAVPASGVCDYCD
;
A
#
# COMPACT_ATOMS: atom_id res chain seq x y z
N MET A 1 -3.54 0.18 -18.42
CA MET A 1 -2.73 1.24 -17.78
C MET A 1 -3.54 2.52 -17.86
N PRO A 2 -3.60 3.32 -16.78
CA PRO A 2 -4.36 4.56 -16.78
C PRO A 2 -3.84 5.53 -17.85
N ASP A 3 -4.75 6.24 -18.52
CA ASP A 3 -4.40 7.27 -19.50
C ASP A 3 -4.08 8.60 -18.79
N TRP A 4 -2.81 8.78 -18.42
CA TRP A 4 -2.36 9.95 -17.69
C TRP A 4 -2.45 11.26 -18.49
N ASP A 5 -2.70 11.20 -19.80
CA ASP A 5 -2.84 12.37 -20.65
C ASP A 5 -4.08 13.20 -20.28
N LEU A 6 -5.11 12.54 -19.73
CA LEU A 6 -6.35 13.16 -19.23
C LEU A 6 -6.14 14.05 -18.00
N VAL A 7 -5.04 13.85 -17.27
CA VAL A 7 -4.72 14.69 -16.12
C VAL A 7 -4.23 16.04 -16.62
N ASN A 8 -4.69 17.14 -16.05
CA ASN A 8 -4.18 18.46 -16.37
C ASN A 8 -3.70 19.17 -15.10
N ARG A 9 -3.04 20.32 -15.26
CA ARG A 9 -2.53 21.12 -14.14
C ARG A 9 -3.62 21.48 -13.12
N SER A 10 -4.84 21.76 -13.57
CA SER A 10 -5.95 22.10 -12.67
C SER A 10 -6.40 20.91 -11.81
N HIS A 11 -6.35 19.69 -12.34
CA HIS A 11 -6.65 18.46 -11.58
C HIS A 11 -5.61 18.22 -10.48
N VAL A 12 -4.32 18.46 -10.79
CA VAL A 12 -3.22 18.35 -9.83
C VAL A 12 -3.37 19.40 -8.71
N LEU A 13 -3.66 20.66 -9.06
CA LEU A 13 -3.88 21.72 -8.07
C LEU A 13 -5.08 21.44 -7.17
N LYS A 14 -6.17 20.87 -7.70
CA LYS A 14 -7.31 20.43 -6.89
C LYS A 14 -6.91 19.33 -5.91
N ALA A 15 -6.13 18.34 -6.36
CA ALA A 15 -5.63 17.27 -5.51
C ALA A 15 -4.73 17.81 -4.38
N MET A 16 -3.84 18.77 -4.68
CA MET A 16 -3.01 19.45 -3.68
C MET A 16 -3.86 20.23 -2.67
N GLY A 17 -4.87 20.98 -3.12
CA GLY A 17 -5.78 21.71 -2.21
C GLY A 17 -6.58 20.79 -1.29
N GLU A 18 -6.98 19.62 -1.77
CA GLU A 18 -7.61 18.61 -0.93
C GLU A 18 -6.62 17.99 0.06
N TYR A 19 -5.40 17.71 -0.38
CA TYR A 19 -4.31 17.24 0.47
C TYR A 19 -4.05 18.23 1.63
N ASP A 20 -4.09 19.53 1.34
CA ASP A 20 -3.93 20.58 2.35
C ASP A 20 -5.11 20.67 3.32
N SER A 21 -6.32 20.44 2.82
CA SER A 21 -7.55 20.52 3.62
C SER A 21 -7.74 19.31 4.53
N LEU A 22 -7.42 18.10 4.05
CA LEU A 22 -7.53 16.86 4.82
C LEU A 22 -6.29 16.60 5.69
N GLY A 23 -5.12 17.04 5.24
CA GLY A 23 -3.82 16.72 5.80
C GLY A 23 -3.30 15.35 5.37
N ASP A 24 -1.96 15.19 5.43
CA ASP A 24 -1.22 14.05 4.89
C ASP A 24 -1.83 12.68 5.24
N ARG A 25 -2.02 12.42 6.53
CA ARG A 25 -2.42 11.08 7.01
C ARG A 25 -3.85 10.72 6.61
N GLU A 26 -4.74 11.70 6.60
CA GLU A 26 -6.14 11.48 6.25
C GLU A 26 -6.27 11.25 4.74
N PHE A 27 -5.60 12.08 3.93
CA PHE A 27 -5.58 11.96 2.49
C PHE A 27 -5.05 10.59 2.05
N LEU A 28 -3.88 10.19 2.56
CA LEU A 28 -3.27 8.91 2.22
C LEU A 28 -4.18 7.73 2.61
N ARG A 29 -4.79 7.77 3.81
CA ARG A 29 -5.70 6.71 4.25
C ARG A 29 -6.96 6.63 3.39
N ARG A 30 -7.56 7.78 3.06
CA ARG A 30 -8.79 7.88 2.26
C ARG A 30 -8.61 7.26 0.87
N TYR A 31 -7.45 7.46 0.27
CA TYR A 31 -7.16 7.02 -1.09
C TYR A 31 -6.31 5.75 -1.17
N GLY A 32 -5.97 5.12 -0.03
CA GLY A 32 -5.21 3.87 0.00
C GLY A 32 -3.76 4.02 -0.42
N PHE A 33 -3.19 5.22 -0.29
CA PHE A 33 -1.77 5.47 -0.52
C PHE A 33 -0.96 5.28 0.77
N ARG A 34 0.32 4.95 0.59
CA ARG A 34 1.31 4.99 1.66
C ARG A 34 2.19 6.20 1.41
N ARG A 35 2.64 6.83 2.49
CA ARG A 35 3.60 7.93 2.42
C ARG A 35 4.86 7.41 1.71
N SER A 36 5.18 7.97 0.56
CA SER A 36 6.41 7.81 -0.17
C SER A 36 7.19 9.12 -0.05
N VAL A 37 8.48 8.96 0.14
CA VAL A 37 9.44 10.02 0.46
C VAL A 37 10.54 10.05 -0.60
N ALA A 38 10.71 8.94 -1.32
CA ALA A 38 11.57 8.85 -2.49
C ALA A 38 11.15 9.77 -3.65
N TYR A 39 9.84 10.03 -3.80
CA TYR A 39 9.29 10.81 -4.91
C TYR A 39 8.24 11.77 -4.39
N THR A 40 8.60 13.04 -4.32
CA THR A 40 7.71 14.09 -3.85
C THR A 40 7.65 15.27 -4.81
N VAL A 41 6.56 16.00 -4.77
CA VAL A 41 6.33 17.19 -5.58
C VAL A 41 6.46 18.40 -4.67
N TRP A 42 7.29 19.35 -5.07
CA TRP A 42 7.38 20.64 -4.41
C TRP A 42 6.41 21.63 -5.07
N HIS A 43 5.49 22.16 -4.28
CA HIS A 43 4.59 23.19 -4.76
C HIS A 43 4.27 24.20 -3.65
N SER A 44 4.37 25.50 -3.96
CA SER A 44 4.03 26.58 -3.02
C SER A 44 4.72 26.48 -1.65
N GLY A 45 5.99 26.00 -1.62
CA GLY A 45 6.78 25.88 -0.40
C GLY A 45 6.44 24.64 0.46
N ARG A 46 5.68 23.70 -0.09
CA ARG A 46 5.29 22.45 0.59
C ARG A 46 5.60 21.25 -0.32
N GLU A 47 5.80 20.12 0.35
CA GLU A 47 6.15 18.86 -0.28
C GLU A 47 4.96 17.90 -0.24
N TYR A 48 4.69 17.22 -1.35
CA TYR A 48 3.53 16.36 -1.55
C TYR A 48 3.95 15.00 -2.11
N ASP A 49 3.23 13.92 -1.80
CA ASP A 49 3.51 12.60 -2.36
C ASP A 49 3.10 12.53 -3.84
N SER A 50 4.06 12.24 -4.74
CA SER A 50 3.82 12.25 -6.19
C SER A 50 2.76 11.26 -6.64
N LYS A 51 2.70 10.06 -6.05
CA LYS A 51 1.73 9.03 -6.43
C LYS A 51 0.35 9.37 -5.92
N ALA A 52 0.28 9.84 -4.68
CA ALA A 52 -1.01 10.17 -4.05
C ALA A 52 -1.66 11.36 -4.77
N ILE A 53 -0.88 12.41 -5.08
CA ILE A 53 -1.37 13.56 -5.85
C ILE A 53 -1.81 13.14 -7.25
N LEU A 54 -1.00 12.37 -7.98
CA LEU A 54 -1.36 11.97 -9.34
C LEU A 54 -2.60 11.05 -9.36
N GLY A 55 -2.73 10.12 -8.42
CA GLY A 55 -3.88 9.22 -8.38
C GLY A 55 -5.20 9.91 -8.08
N VAL A 56 -5.18 10.95 -7.25
CA VAL A 56 -6.36 11.79 -6.98
C VAL A 56 -6.60 12.79 -8.11
N ALA A 57 -5.55 13.34 -8.73
CA ALA A 57 -5.70 14.15 -9.93
C ALA A 57 -6.35 13.34 -11.08
N TYR A 58 -6.03 12.06 -11.17
CA TYR A 58 -6.68 11.13 -12.10
C TYR A 58 -8.16 10.90 -11.77
N MET A 59 -8.52 10.82 -10.47
CA MET A 59 -9.93 10.83 -10.05
C MET A 59 -10.64 12.08 -10.54
N TYR A 60 -10.04 13.26 -10.39
CA TYR A 60 -10.64 14.50 -10.87
C TYR A 60 -10.81 14.55 -12.39
N ALA A 61 -9.96 13.84 -13.14
CA ALA A 61 -10.04 13.75 -14.59
C ALA A 61 -11.09 12.73 -15.08
N THR A 62 -11.21 11.58 -14.42
CA THR A 62 -11.94 10.41 -14.92
C THR A 62 -13.13 9.97 -14.06
N GLY A 63 -13.26 10.55 -12.87
CA GLY A 63 -14.23 10.15 -11.84
C GLY A 63 -13.79 8.93 -11.01
N THR A 64 -12.70 8.25 -11.36
CA THR A 64 -12.22 7.05 -10.65
C THR A 64 -10.79 7.26 -10.14
N PRO A 65 -10.49 7.01 -8.86
CA PRO A 65 -9.12 7.11 -8.36
C PRO A 65 -8.23 6.04 -8.98
N ALA A 66 -7.01 6.43 -9.36
CA ALA A 66 -6.00 5.43 -9.65
C ALA A 66 -5.44 4.86 -8.34
N MET A 67 -5.45 3.54 -8.20
CA MET A 67 -4.87 2.84 -7.05
C MET A 67 -3.35 2.75 -7.17
N SER A 68 -2.68 2.59 -6.02
CA SER A 68 -1.22 2.39 -5.94
C SER A 68 -0.71 1.23 -6.81
N SER A 69 -1.53 0.20 -7.06
CA SER A 69 -1.22 -0.93 -7.95
C SER A 69 -1.27 -0.62 -9.45
N GLU A 70 -1.97 0.45 -9.84
CA GLU A 70 -2.11 0.85 -11.25
C GLU A 70 -0.90 1.64 -11.76
N PHE A 71 -0.04 2.06 -10.83
CA PHE A 71 1.31 2.53 -11.11
C PHE A 71 2.21 1.31 -11.37
N SER A 72 2.08 0.71 -12.55
CA SER A 72 2.91 -0.41 -12.98
C SER A 72 4.32 0.06 -13.32
N GLY A 73 5.30 -0.32 -12.51
CA GLY A 73 6.72 0.02 -12.71
C GLY A 73 7.16 1.06 -11.68
N GLY A 74 8.13 0.67 -10.85
CA GLY A 74 8.73 1.59 -9.90
C GLY A 74 9.33 2.84 -10.55
N MET A 75 9.59 3.80 -9.68
CA MET A 75 10.44 5.00 -9.82
C MET A 75 9.93 6.16 -10.69
N ASP A 76 9.50 6.01 -11.94
CA ASP A 76 9.39 7.21 -12.80
C ASP A 76 7.98 7.58 -13.31
N GLY A 77 6.97 6.73 -13.15
CA GLY A 77 5.67 6.95 -13.78
C GLY A 77 4.95 8.21 -13.30
N ALA A 78 4.84 8.40 -11.98
CA ALA A 78 4.11 9.55 -11.43
C ALA A 78 4.93 10.84 -11.45
N ALA A 79 6.23 10.74 -11.13
CA ALA A 79 7.18 11.85 -11.19
C ALA A 79 7.19 12.47 -12.58
N LYS A 80 7.45 11.66 -13.61
CA LYS A 80 7.53 12.12 -15.00
C LYS A 80 6.24 12.78 -15.49
N VAL A 81 5.09 12.18 -15.18
CA VAL A 81 3.79 12.75 -15.56
C VAL A 81 3.55 14.11 -14.91
N LEU A 82 4.05 14.34 -13.69
CA LEU A 82 3.91 15.63 -13.01
C LEU A 82 4.93 16.65 -13.51
N GLU A 83 6.16 16.23 -13.80
CA GLU A 83 7.20 17.05 -14.46
C GLU A 83 6.72 17.55 -15.82
N ASP A 84 6.15 16.66 -16.64
CA ASP A 84 5.57 16.99 -17.96
C ASP A 84 4.42 18.02 -17.86
N ARG A 85 3.84 18.20 -16.67
CA ARG A 85 2.79 19.19 -16.37
C ARG A 85 3.33 20.46 -15.68
N GLY A 86 4.66 20.57 -15.59
CA GLY A 86 5.37 21.73 -15.05
C GLY A 86 5.29 21.83 -13.53
N PHE A 87 5.37 20.69 -12.84
CA PHE A 87 5.57 20.64 -11.39
C PHE A 87 7.01 20.23 -11.08
N ASP A 88 7.59 20.82 -10.04
CA ASP A 88 8.92 20.47 -9.56
C ASP A 88 8.84 19.17 -8.76
N VAL A 89 9.43 18.10 -9.29
CA VAL A 89 9.53 16.82 -8.59
C VAL A 89 10.90 16.70 -7.97
N VAL A 90 10.91 16.43 -6.67
CA VAL A 90 12.11 16.15 -5.89
C VAL A 90 12.21 14.64 -5.74
N VAL A 91 13.37 14.11 -6.13
CA VAL A 91 13.72 12.71 -5.94
C VAL A 91 14.75 12.65 -4.84
N ASP A 92 14.38 12.10 -3.68
CA ASP A 92 15.34 11.84 -2.62
C ASP A 92 16.02 10.49 -2.89
N GLU A 93 17.21 10.54 -3.48
CA GLU A 93 17.95 9.33 -3.89
C GLU A 93 18.27 8.37 -2.71
N GLN A 94 18.36 8.88 -1.49
CA GLN A 94 18.62 8.08 -0.29
C GLN A 94 17.38 7.27 0.11
N GLU A 95 16.21 7.91 0.08
CA GLU A 95 14.91 7.27 0.29
C GLU A 95 14.56 6.34 -0.87
N VAL A 96 14.90 6.69 -2.12
CA VAL A 96 14.77 5.79 -3.28
C VAL A 96 15.55 4.49 -3.04
N ALA A 97 16.80 4.57 -2.58
CA ALA A 97 17.62 3.41 -2.28
C ALA A 97 17.08 2.57 -1.10
N ALA A 98 16.42 3.21 -0.13
CA ALA A 98 15.79 2.56 1.01
C ALA A 98 14.41 1.94 0.69
N GLU A 99 13.61 2.56 -0.20
CA GLU A 99 12.29 2.11 -0.67
C GLU A 99 12.36 1.04 -1.76
N ARG A 100 13.51 0.89 -2.46
CA ARG A 100 13.77 -0.29 -3.30
C ARG A 100 13.30 -1.51 -2.51
N PRO A 101 12.46 -2.39 -3.08
CA PRO A 101 11.95 -3.51 -2.33
C PRO A 101 13.17 -4.29 -1.85
N ARG A 102 13.54 -4.11 -0.58
CA ARG A 102 14.37 -5.05 0.15
C ARG A 102 13.65 -6.34 -0.14
N LYS A 103 14.29 -7.26 -0.89
CA LYS A 103 13.71 -8.57 -1.19
C LYS A 103 13.12 -9.02 0.13
N VAL A 104 11.80 -8.96 0.24
CA VAL A 104 11.13 -9.39 1.46
C VAL A 104 11.37 -10.87 1.36
N ALA A 105 12.40 -11.36 2.07
CA ALA A 105 12.57 -12.78 2.28
C ALA A 105 11.16 -13.26 2.63
N PRO A 106 10.60 -14.22 1.88
CA PRO A 106 9.18 -14.52 1.93
C PRO A 106 8.81 -14.57 3.40
N ALA A 107 7.88 -13.71 3.81
CA ALA A 107 7.43 -13.65 5.19
C ALA A 107 7.19 -15.10 5.56
N ARG A 108 8.05 -15.66 6.45
CA ARG A 108 7.97 -17.07 6.82
C ARG A 108 6.51 -17.27 7.14
N ALA A 109 5.82 -18.05 6.31
CA ALA A 109 4.43 -18.38 6.54
C ALA A 109 4.39 -18.79 7.99
N ARG A 110 3.64 -18.05 8.82
CA ARG A 110 3.47 -18.44 10.22
C ARG A 110 2.99 -19.87 10.12
N THR A 111 3.86 -20.81 10.50
CA THR A 111 3.54 -22.22 10.46
C THR A 111 2.25 -22.33 11.24
N ALA A 112 1.16 -22.65 10.54
CA ALA A 112 -0.10 -22.90 11.20
C ALA A 112 0.22 -23.98 12.23
N VAL A 113 0.16 -23.62 13.51
CA VAL A 113 0.28 -24.57 14.59
C VAL A 113 -0.90 -25.51 14.36
N ALA A 114 -0.60 -26.72 13.88
CA ALA A 114 -1.59 -27.75 13.67
C ALA A 114 -2.35 -27.92 14.99
N ALA A 115 -3.67 -27.73 14.96
CA ALA A 115 -4.52 -28.06 16.08
C ALA A 115 -4.22 -29.50 16.50
N PRO A 116 -4.07 -29.80 17.81
CA PRO A 116 -3.82 -31.17 18.24
C PRO A 116 -5.02 -32.02 17.80
N ALA A 117 -4.74 -33.09 17.05
CA ALA A 117 -5.73 -34.10 16.71
C ALA A 117 -6.11 -34.84 18.00
N VAL A 118 -7.15 -34.35 18.67
CA VAL A 118 -7.75 -35.01 19.83
C VAL A 118 -8.45 -36.26 19.32
N LYS A 119 -7.95 -37.44 19.72
CA LYS A 119 -8.67 -38.70 19.54
C LYS A 119 -9.69 -38.82 20.68
N VAL A 120 -10.81 -39.48 20.41
CA VAL A 120 -11.86 -39.74 21.41
C VAL A 120 -11.79 -41.23 21.79
N CYS A 121 -11.80 -41.53 23.08
CA CYS A 121 -11.86 -42.91 23.57
C CYS A 121 -13.21 -43.56 23.16
N PRO A 122 -13.23 -44.74 22.52
CA PRO A 122 -14.50 -45.36 22.10
C PRO A 122 -15.36 -45.87 23.28
N THR A 123 -14.77 -46.05 24.46
CA THR A 123 -15.46 -46.60 25.64
C THR A 123 -16.16 -45.52 26.46
N CYS A 124 -15.43 -44.46 26.85
CA CYS A 124 -15.97 -43.40 27.70
C CYS A 124 -16.23 -42.07 26.96
N HIS A 125 -15.90 -41.98 25.66
CA HIS A 125 -16.06 -40.78 24.84
C HIS A 125 -15.31 -39.52 25.33
N LEU A 126 -14.36 -39.66 26.26
CA LEU A 126 -13.47 -38.56 26.64
C LEU A 126 -12.37 -38.33 25.59
N ALA A 127 -11.95 -37.08 25.50
CA ALA A 127 -10.76 -36.66 24.76
C ALA A 127 -9.51 -37.32 25.36
N VAL A 128 -8.77 -38.06 24.54
CA VAL A 128 -7.51 -38.71 24.92
C VAL A 128 -6.32 -38.10 24.20
N PRO A 129 -5.13 -38.11 24.82
CA PRO A 129 -3.90 -37.67 24.18
C PRO A 129 -3.59 -38.49 22.92
N ALA A 130 -2.68 -37.99 22.08
CA ALA A 130 -2.35 -38.60 20.80
C ALA A 130 -1.86 -40.07 20.89
N SER A 131 -1.36 -40.48 22.06
CA SER A 131 -0.97 -41.86 22.40
C SER A 131 -2.15 -42.84 22.33
N GLY A 132 -3.40 -42.38 22.45
CA GLY A 132 -4.60 -43.21 22.35
C GLY A 132 -4.88 -44.09 23.57
N VAL A 133 -4.10 -43.96 24.64
CA VAL A 133 -4.31 -44.66 25.91
C VAL A 133 -5.24 -43.83 26.80
N CYS A 134 -6.26 -44.47 27.37
CA CYS A 134 -7.20 -43.85 28.30
C CYS A 134 -6.90 -44.36 29.72
N ASP A 135 -6.42 -43.48 30.60
CA ASP A 135 -6.09 -43.83 31.99
C ASP A 135 -7.34 -44.06 32.88
N TYR A 136 -8.54 -43.94 32.32
CA TYR A 136 -9.82 -44.09 33.04
C TYR A 136 -10.59 -45.37 32.68
N CYS A 137 -10.17 -46.08 31.63
CA CYS A 137 -10.80 -47.32 31.18
C CYS A 137 -9.72 -48.39 31.05
N ASP A 138 -9.27 -48.92 32.19
CA ASP A 138 -8.57 -50.20 32.25
C ASP A 138 -9.46 -51.35 31.76
#